data_AF-R7G9E7-F1
#
_entry.id   AF-R7G9E7-F1
#
_cell.length_a   1.000
_cell.length_b   1.000
_cell.length_c   1.000
_cell.angle_alpha   90.00
_cell.angle_beta   90.00
_cell.angle_gamma   90.00
#
_symmetry.space_group_name_H-M   'P 1'
#
loop_
_entity.id
_entity.type
_entity.pdbx_description
1 polymer ?
#
loop_
_entity_poly.entity_id
_entity_poly.type
_entity_poly.pdbx_seq_one_letter_code
_entity_poly.pdbx_strand_id
1 'polypeptide(L)'
;MRTQLEEFKKYGYEIYVSNKHAWAYIITPSSNILYIEENHFYGYDVSFEYIPSNGCGSGCSCKGKGQDRIDPTVITIDLESIQKAERNGSSFAWELGAKRYDSVAQWFDGMWFKEDFYKL
;
A
#
# COMPACT_ATOMS: atom_id res chain seq x y z
N MET A 1 10.20 0.67 10.28
CA MET A 1 8.87 1.03 9.74
C MET A 1 8.12 2.11 10.54
N ARG A 2 7.68 1.86 11.80
CA ARG A 2 6.71 2.72 12.53
C ARG A 2 7.05 4.22 12.56
N THR A 3 8.24 4.61 13.03
CA THR A 3 8.65 6.03 13.13
C THR A 3 8.61 6.74 11.78
N GLN A 4 8.98 6.05 10.70
CA GLN A 4 8.93 6.62 9.34
C GLN A 4 7.49 6.83 8.87
N LEU A 5 6.55 5.95 9.25
CA LEU A 5 5.14 6.09 8.93
C LEU A 5 4.46 7.21 9.74
N GLU A 6 4.86 7.46 10.99
CA GLU A 6 4.30 8.55 11.80
C GLU A 6 4.52 9.92 11.15
N GLU A 7 5.65 10.11 10.46
CA GLU A 7 5.95 11.32 9.71
C GLU A 7 4.94 11.62 8.61
N PHE A 8 4.22 10.63 8.08
CA PHE A 8 3.24 10.86 7.02
C PHE A 8 1.93 11.47 7.49
N LYS A 9 1.64 11.39 8.80
CA LYS A 9 0.45 12.02 9.39
C LYS A 9 0.43 13.53 9.14
N LYS A 10 1.60 14.19 9.12
CA LYS A 10 1.72 15.62 8.82
C LYS A 10 1.36 16.01 7.39
N TYR A 11 1.31 15.03 6.48
CA TYR A 11 0.91 15.20 5.08
C TYR A 11 -0.52 14.71 4.79
N GLY A 12 -1.29 14.40 5.83
CA GLY A 12 -2.69 13.96 5.69
C GLY A 12 -2.87 12.48 5.34
N TYR A 13 -1.84 11.66 5.52
CA TYR A 13 -1.96 10.21 5.39
C TYR A 13 -2.51 9.60 6.68
N GLU A 14 -3.38 8.59 6.55
CA GLU A 14 -3.77 7.74 7.67
C GLU A 14 -2.98 6.44 7.63
N ILE A 15 -2.56 5.95 8.79
CA ILE A 15 -1.73 4.75 8.89
C ILE A 15 -2.40 3.75 9.83
N TYR A 16 -2.54 2.51 9.37
CA TYR A 16 -3.02 1.37 10.14
C TYR A 16 -1.90 0.35 10.26
N VAL A 17 -1.38 0.12 11.46
CA VAL A 17 -0.23 -0.76 11.70
C VAL A 17 -0.71 -2.05 12.35
N SER A 18 -0.16 -3.18 11.93
CA SER A 18 -0.48 -4.44 12.59
C SER A 18 0.20 -4.57 13.96
N ASN A 19 -0.50 -5.12 14.94
CA ASN A 19 0.04 -5.50 16.24
C ASN A 19 0.68 -6.91 16.24
N LYS A 20 0.49 -7.70 15.19
CA LYS A 20 0.99 -9.09 15.07
C LYS A 20 2.06 -9.27 14.00
N HIS A 21 2.09 -8.42 12.99
CA HIS A 21 2.94 -8.59 11.81
C HIS A 21 3.72 -7.32 11.47
N ALA A 22 4.81 -7.48 10.73
CA ALA A 22 5.65 -6.37 10.24
C ALA A 22 5.09 -5.74 8.95
N TRP A 23 3.77 -5.50 8.93
CA TRP A 23 3.08 -4.86 7.81
C TRP A 23 2.20 -3.70 8.28
N ALA A 24 1.83 -2.81 7.36
CA ALA A 24 0.93 -1.69 7.61
C ALA A 24 0.13 -1.34 6.35
N TYR A 25 -0.96 -0.60 6.55
CA TYR A 25 -1.69 0.05 5.48
C TYR A 25 -1.56 1.56 5.59
N ILE A 26 -1.44 2.21 4.44
CA ILE A 26 -1.32 3.65 4.28
C ILE A 26 -2.52 4.11 3.44
N ILE A 27 -3.36 4.96 4.02
CA ILE A 27 -4.43 5.65 3.32
C ILE A 27 -3.89 7.00 2.87
N THR A 28 -3.86 7.21 1.55
CA THR A 28 -3.36 8.44 0.96
C THR A 28 -4.40 9.56 1.02
N PRO A 29 -4.00 10.84 0.87
CA PRO A 29 -4.95 11.95 0.75
C PRO A 29 -5.96 11.79 -0.41
N SER A 30 -5.61 11.00 -1.42
CA SER A 30 -6.49 10.66 -2.56
C SER A 30 -7.42 9.48 -2.26
N SER A 31 -7.51 9.03 -1.01
CA SER A 31 -8.26 7.84 -0.57
C SER A 31 -7.82 6.54 -1.26
N ASN A 32 -6.56 6.47 -1.71
CA ASN A 32 -5.95 5.21 -2.14
C ASN A 32 -5.43 4.45 -0.93
N ILE A 33 -5.34 3.13 -1.07
CA ILE A 33 -4.83 2.25 -0.03
C ILE A 33 -3.56 1.60 -0.55
N LEU A 34 -2.48 1.75 0.21
CA LEU A 34 -1.22 1.05 -0.02
C LEU A 34 -0.99 0.08 1.13
N TYR A 35 -0.67 -1.15 0.79
CA TYR A 35 -0.10 -2.13 1.69
C TYR A 35 1.41 -2.01 1.69
N ILE A 36 2.04 -2.06 2.86
CA ILE A 36 3.50 -2.07 3.00
C ILE A 36 3.93 -3.17 3.97
N GLU A 37 4.98 -3.91 3.62
CA GLU A 37 5.59 -4.93 4.48
C GLU A 37 7.10 -4.90 4.41
N GLU A 38 7.76 -5.37 5.46
CA GLU A 38 9.20 -5.62 5.41
C GLU A 38 9.52 -6.76 4.43
N ASN A 39 10.39 -6.48 3.46
CA ASN A 39 10.83 -7.47 2.49
C ASN A 39 11.88 -8.39 3.15
N HIS A 40 11.82 -9.69 2.81
CA HIS A 40 12.68 -10.74 3.36
C HIS A 40 14.18 -10.48 3.22
N PHE A 41 14.61 -9.77 2.17
CA PHE A 41 16.03 -9.52 1.93
C PHE A 41 16.49 -8.21 2.57
N TYR A 42 15.90 -7.07 2.18
CA TYR A 42 16.11 -5.74 2.76
C TYR A 42 14.92 -4.84 2.37
N GLY A 43 14.72 -3.70 3.04
CA GLY A 43 13.73 -2.65 2.72
C GLY A 43 12.27 -3.11 2.78
N TYR A 44 11.41 -2.49 1.97
CA TYR A 44 9.96 -2.72 2.03
C TYR A 44 9.33 -3.01 0.67
N ASP A 45 8.41 -3.97 0.65
CA ASP A 45 7.48 -4.21 -0.46
C ASP A 45 6.24 -3.32 -0.27
N VAL A 46 5.84 -2.63 -1.34
CA VAL A 46 4.63 -1.79 -1.35
C VAL A 46 3.71 -2.27 -2.47
N SER A 47 2.44 -2.45 -2.12
CA SER A 47 1.39 -2.86 -3.03
C SER A 47 0.22 -1.89 -2.99
N PHE A 48 -0.41 -1.65 -4.13
CA PHE A 48 -1.63 -0.86 -4.24
C PHE A 48 -2.85 -1.76 -4.14
N GLU A 49 -3.75 -1.46 -3.20
CA GLU A 49 -4.93 -2.27 -2.95
C GLU A 49 -6.10 -1.91 -3.89
N TYR A 50 -6.78 -2.95 -4.36
CA TYR A 50 -7.99 -2.85 -5.18
C TYR A 50 -8.88 -4.08 -4.90
N ILE A 51 -10.10 -4.09 -5.43
CA ILE A 51 -11.07 -5.16 -5.22
C ILE A 51 -10.62 -6.42 -5.98
N PRO A 52 -10.32 -7.53 -5.29
CA PRO A 52 -9.92 -8.78 -5.95
C PRO A 52 -11.06 -9.34 -6.80
N SER A 53 -10.70 -10.06 -7.86
CA SER A 53 -11.61 -10.74 -8.79
C SER A 53 -11.01 -12.05 -9.30
N ASN A 54 -11.81 -12.90 -9.95
CA ASN A 54 -11.32 -14.18 -10.48
C ASN A 54 -10.17 -14.06 -11.51
N GLY A 55 -10.00 -12.88 -12.13
CA GLY A 55 -8.91 -12.62 -13.08
C GLY A 55 -7.78 -11.76 -12.53
N CYS A 56 -7.90 -11.25 -11.30
CA CYS A 56 -6.96 -10.30 -10.71
C CYS A 56 -7.00 -10.44 -9.18
N GLY A 57 -5.90 -10.87 -8.54
CA GLY A 57 -5.82 -11.07 -7.08
C GLY A 57 -6.02 -9.79 -6.26
N SER A 58 -5.81 -9.85 -4.94
CA SER A 58 -5.77 -8.65 -4.10
C SER A 58 -4.37 -8.04 -4.13
N GLY A 59 -4.29 -6.71 -4.18
CA GLY A 59 -3.01 -6.01 -4.20
C GLY A 59 -2.30 -6.12 -5.55
N CYS A 60 -1.77 -5.00 -6.02
CA CYS A 60 -0.79 -5.01 -7.10
C CYS A 60 0.51 -4.61 -6.48
N SER A 61 1.53 -5.47 -6.59
CA SER A 61 2.88 -5.04 -6.31
C SER A 61 3.17 -3.80 -7.17
N CYS A 62 3.57 -2.68 -6.57
CA CYS A 62 3.89 -1.46 -7.32
C CYS A 62 5.20 -1.61 -8.16
N LYS A 63 5.65 -2.85 -8.38
CA LYS A 63 6.77 -3.28 -9.23
C LYS A 63 6.40 -3.07 -10.69
N GLY A 64 7.10 -2.17 -11.37
CA GLY A 64 6.94 -1.94 -12.81
C GLY A 64 7.35 -3.15 -13.66
N LYS A 65 6.91 -3.19 -14.92
CA LYS A 65 7.45 -4.12 -15.95
C LYS A 65 8.56 -3.40 -16.75
N GLY A 66 9.69 -4.07 -16.99
CA GLY A 66 10.78 -3.57 -17.84
C GLY A 66 11.97 -2.98 -17.06
N GLN A 67 12.84 -2.21 -17.74
CA GLN A 67 14.02 -1.54 -17.15
C GLN A 67 13.66 -0.54 -16.04
N ASP A 68 12.36 -0.24 -15.85
CA ASP A 68 11.76 0.38 -14.67
C ASP A 68 11.49 -0.62 -13.53
N ARG A 69 12.44 -1.56 -13.33
CA ARG A 69 12.58 -2.19 -12.02
C ARG A 69 12.85 -1.07 -11.05
N ILE A 70 11.80 -0.57 -10.41
CA ILE A 70 11.96 -0.04 -9.07
C ILE A 70 12.70 -1.13 -8.33
N ASP A 71 13.91 -0.79 -7.92
CA ASP A 71 14.76 -1.46 -6.93
C ASP A 71 13.84 -2.24 -5.96
N PRO A 72 14.13 -3.50 -5.58
CA PRO A 72 13.20 -4.41 -4.88
C PRO A 72 12.82 -4.00 -3.44
N THR A 73 12.89 -2.71 -3.17
CA THR A 73 12.91 -2.04 -1.90
C THR A 73 12.51 -0.59 -2.11
N VAL A 74 11.39 -0.18 -1.52
CA VAL A 74 11.45 1.09 -0.81
C VAL A 74 12.54 0.88 0.24
N ILE A 75 13.77 1.34 -0.01
CA ILE A 75 14.87 1.20 0.97
C ILE A 75 14.53 2.04 2.21
N THR A 76 13.88 3.18 1.96
CA THR A 76 13.47 4.15 2.97
C THR A 76 12.02 4.53 2.75
N ILE A 77 11.19 4.40 3.79
CA ILE A 77 9.81 4.87 3.76
C ILE A 77 9.84 6.40 3.85
N ASP A 78 9.84 7.07 2.70
CA ASP A 78 9.75 8.52 2.57
C ASP A 78 8.59 8.94 1.65
N LEU A 79 8.25 10.23 1.70
CA LEU A 79 7.06 10.75 1.04
C LEU A 79 7.12 10.56 -0.48
N GLU A 80 8.28 10.79 -1.09
CA GLU A 80 8.47 10.66 -2.53
C GLU A 80 8.24 9.21 -2.99
N SER A 81 8.82 8.26 -2.27
CA SER A 81 8.67 6.82 -2.54
C SER A 81 7.22 6.36 -2.44
N ILE A 82 6.49 6.81 -1.40
CA ILE A 82 5.07 6.48 -1.23
C ILE A 82 4.20 7.10 -2.33
N GLN A 83 4.44 8.36 -2.69
CA GLN A 83 3.73 9.01 -3.80
C GLN A 83 4.01 8.34 -5.14
N LYS A 84 5.25 7.88 -5.37
CA LYS A 84 5.62 7.10 -6.56
C LYS A 84 4.90 5.75 -6.57
N ALA A 85 4.86 5.06 -5.44
CA ALA A 85 4.15 3.78 -5.31
C ALA A 85 2.64 3.93 -5.57
N GLU A 86 2.01 5.00 -5.06
CA GLU A 86 0.60 5.31 -5.32
C GLU A 86 0.34 5.52 -6.81
N ARG A 87 1.15 6.36 -7.48
CA ARG A 87 1.00 6.64 -8.91
C ARG A 87 1.15 5.37 -9.74
N ASN A 88 2.22 4.61 -9.51
CA ASN A 88 2.51 3.41 -10.29
C ASN A 88 1.48 2.31 -10.06
N GLY A 89 1.11 2.07 -8.81
CA GLY A 89 0.09 1.10 -8.46
C GLY A 89 -1.28 1.45 -9.04
N SER A 90 -1.67 2.73 -8.99
CA SER A 90 -2.93 3.19 -9.59
C SER A 90 -2.93 3.03 -11.12
N SER A 91 -1.82 3.37 -11.81
CA SER A 91 -1.72 3.19 -13.26
C SER A 91 -1.80 1.73 -13.66
N PHE A 92 -1.10 0.85 -12.95
CA PHE A 92 -1.13 -0.57 -13.26
C PHE A 92 -2.49 -1.22 -12.94
N ALA A 93 -3.13 -0.84 -11.83
CA ALA A 93 -4.48 -1.27 -11.52
C ALA A 93 -5.47 -0.89 -12.65
N TRP A 94 -5.29 0.31 -13.23
CA TRP A 94 -6.07 0.73 -14.39
C TRP A 94 -5.78 -0.11 -15.64
N GLU A 95 -4.51 -0.39 -15.96
CA GLU A 95 -4.11 -1.25 -17.08
C GLU A 95 -4.67 -2.67 -16.98
N LEU A 96 -4.79 -3.19 -15.74
CA LEU A 96 -5.40 -4.49 -15.47
C LEU A 96 -6.93 -4.49 -15.56
N GLY A 97 -7.57 -3.32 -15.67
CA GLY A 97 -9.03 -3.20 -15.54
C GLY A 97 -9.53 -3.54 -14.13
N ALA A 98 -8.68 -3.39 -13.11
CA ALA A 98 -9.02 -3.70 -11.74
C ALA A 98 -10.06 -2.70 -11.19
N LYS A 99 -11.01 -3.21 -10.41
CA LYS A 99 -12.00 -2.37 -9.74
C LYS A 99 -11.40 -1.78 -8.47
N ARG A 100 -11.49 -0.47 -8.31
CA ARG A 100 -11.05 0.21 -7.08
C ARG A 100 -12.16 0.22 -6.04
N TYR A 101 -11.77 0.36 -4.78
CA TYR A 101 -12.71 0.62 -3.70
C TYR A 101 -13.32 2.02 -3.88
N ASP A 102 -14.64 2.12 -3.67
CA ASP A 102 -15.42 3.37 -3.71
C ASP A 102 -15.11 4.25 -2.49
N SER A 103 -14.67 3.63 -1.39
CA SER A 103 -14.27 4.32 -0.17
C SER A 103 -13.31 3.49 0.68
N VAL A 104 -12.59 4.16 1.57
CA VAL A 104 -11.76 3.51 2.60
C VAL A 104 -12.62 2.63 3.52
N ALA A 105 -13.86 3.02 3.81
CA ALA A 105 -14.79 2.23 4.62
C ALA A 105 -15.12 0.89 3.96
N GLN A 106 -15.39 0.88 2.64
CA GLN A 106 -15.63 -0.35 1.89
C GLN A 106 -14.41 -1.28 1.94
N TRP A 107 -13.21 -0.73 1.81
CA TRP A 107 -11.97 -1.49 1.97
C TRP A 107 -11.85 -2.09 3.38
N PHE A 108 -12.07 -1.27 4.41
CA PHE A 108 -11.94 -1.67 5.80
C PHE A 108 -12.96 -2.76 6.21
N ASP A 109 -14.17 -2.72 5.65
CA ASP A 109 -15.20 -3.73 5.89
C ASP A 109 -14.86 -5.10 5.29
N GLY A 110 -14.13 -5.12 4.16
CA GLY A 110 -13.67 -6.33 3.49
C GLY A 110 -12.33 -6.87 4.01
N MET A 111 -11.66 -6.12 4.89
CA MET A 111 -10.32 -6.43 5.36
C MET A 111 -10.30 -7.66 6.29
N TRP A 112 -9.43 -8.62 5.98
CA TRP A 112 -9.18 -9.76 6.85
C TRP A 112 -8.38 -9.33 8.07
N PHE A 113 -8.70 -9.91 9.24
CA PHE A 113 -8.01 -9.63 10.50
C PHE A 113 -7.95 -8.14 10.86
N LYS A 114 -9.01 -7.36 10.58
CA LYS A 114 -9.05 -5.92 10.87
C LYS A 114 -8.78 -5.59 12.35
N GLU A 115 -9.11 -6.50 13.25
CA GLU A 115 -8.81 -6.46 14.69
C GLU A 115 -7.30 -6.47 15.01
N ASP A 116 -6.46 -6.90 14.09
CA ASP A 116 -5.00 -6.91 14.25
C ASP A 116 -4.37 -5.56 13.91
N PHE A 117 -5.16 -4.58 13.47
CA PHE A 117 -4.67 -3.28 13.05
C PHE A 117 -5.18 -2.19 13.99
N TYR A 118 -4.28 -1.26 14.32
CA TYR A 118 -4.61 -0.04 15.04
C TYR A 118 -4.16 1.18 14.25
N LYS A 119 -4.91 2.27 14.39
CA LYS A 119 -4.55 3.54 13.78
C LYS A 119 -3.39 4.16 14.55
N LEU A 120 -2.32 4.50 13.83
CA LEU A 120 -1.10 5.11 14.37
C LEU A 120 -1.29 6.61 14.63
#